data_AF-A0A943JQ23-F1
#
_entry.id   AF-A0A943JQ23-F1
#
_cell.length_a   1.000
_cell.length_b   1.000
_cell.length_c   1.000
_cell.angle_alpha   90.00
_cell.angle_beta   90.00
_cell.angle_gamma   90.00
#
_symmetry.space_group_name_H-M   'P 1'
#
loop_
_entity.id
_entity.type
_entity.pdbx_description
1 polymer ?
#
loop_
_entity_poly.entity_id
_entity_poly.type
_entity_poly.pdbx_seq_one_letter_code
_entity_poly.pdbx_strand_id
1 'polypeptide(L)'
;MYQIDNITYSMAYTEVLEILKHLPAEDLAKIPLEEIEFLKEKCDKNYKYEIKADIPIEEQNISRKANAILIVYFKKYFATELQKQKLDIILKNNQLAIEEQKREKYGVDNLFQKRKIEEEKNNKQEYLEIIEYKPTIFKRILDRIKSFFKH
;
A
#
# COMPACT_ATOMS: atom_id res chain seq x y z
N MET A 1 9.21 11.94 3.27
CA MET A 1 9.99 10.99 4.12
C MET A 1 9.74 9.58 3.61
N TYR A 2 10.78 8.79 3.27
CA TYR A 2 10.60 7.37 3.00
C TYR A 2 10.06 6.70 4.26
N GLN A 3 8.89 6.07 4.20
CA GLN A 3 8.69 4.89 5.05
C GLN A 3 9.53 3.78 4.42
N ILE A 4 10.77 3.65 4.89
CA ILE A 4 11.42 2.34 4.87
C ILE A 4 10.56 1.50 5.80
N ASP A 5 9.63 0.74 5.22
CA ASP A 5 8.84 -0.22 5.98
C ASP A 5 9.78 -1.34 6.46
N ASN A 6 10.42 -1.10 7.61
CA ASN A 6 11.06 -2.12 8.45
C ASN A 6 10.03 -3.11 9.03
N ILE A 7 8.77 -3.00 8.61
CA ILE A 7 7.70 -3.96 8.87
C ILE A 7 8.02 -5.26 8.14
N THR A 8 8.15 -6.37 8.87
CA THR A 8 8.28 -7.72 8.29
C THR A 8 6.93 -8.23 7.79
N TYR A 9 6.89 -9.38 7.10
CA TYR A 9 5.60 -10.00 6.77
C TYR A 9 4.82 -10.41 8.01
N SER A 10 5.47 -10.88 9.08
CA SER A 10 4.79 -11.22 10.33
C SER A 10 4.11 -9.99 10.96
N MET A 11 4.78 -8.84 10.98
CA MET A 11 4.18 -7.59 11.44
C MET A 11 3.02 -7.14 10.55
N ALA A 12 3.17 -7.24 9.22
CA ALA A 12 2.10 -6.94 8.28
C ALA A 12 0.86 -7.82 8.48
N TYR A 13 1.04 -9.11 8.81
CA TYR A 13 -0.08 -9.98 9.15
C TYR A 13 -0.81 -9.52 10.41
N THR A 14 -0.10 -8.96 11.40
CA THR A 14 -0.73 -8.34 12.56
C THR A 14 -1.62 -7.16 12.16
N GLU A 15 -1.14 -6.28 11.27
CA GLU A 15 -1.94 -5.16 10.77
C GLU A 15 -3.17 -5.62 9.98
N VAL A 16 -3.00 -6.62 9.10
CA VAL A 16 -4.11 -7.21 8.33
C VAL A 16 -5.15 -7.80 9.28
N LEU A 17 -4.74 -8.59 10.27
CA LEU A 17 -5.65 -9.17 11.24
C LEU A 17 -6.41 -8.11 12.03
N GLU A 18 -5.76 -7.01 12.41
CA GLU A 18 -6.43 -5.90 13.07
C GLU A 18 -7.50 -5.30 12.16
N ILE A 19 -7.18 -5.01 10.90
CA ILE A 19 -8.13 -4.46 9.92
C ILE A 19 -9.31 -5.40 9.69
N LEU A 20 -9.08 -6.70 9.58
CA LEU A 20 -10.14 -7.69 9.38
C LEU A 20 -11.14 -7.76 10.53
N LYS A 21 -10.75 -7.42 11.78
CA LYS A 21 -11.68 -7.37 12.92
C LYS A 21 -12.76 -6.29 12.77
N HIS A 22 -12.49 -5.24 11.99
CA HIS A 22 -13.42 -4.13 11.77
C HIS A 22 -14.33 -4.37 10.55
N LEU A 23 -14.23 -5.53 9.89
CA LEU A 23 -15.16 -5.91 8.83
C LEU A 23 -16.49 -6.41 9.41
N PRO A 24 -17.61 -6.22 8.69
CA PRO A 24 -18.86 -6.90 9.01
C PRO A 24 -18.67 -8.42 9.04
N ALA A 25 -19.39 -9.11 9.91
CA ALA A 25 -19.30 -10.57 10.03
C ALA A 25 -19.56 -11.28 8.69
N GLU A 26 -20.51 -10.78 7.89
CA GLU A 26 -20.84 -11.32 6.57
C GLU A 26 -19.68 -11.24 5.57
N ASP A 27 -18.91 -10.15 5.64
CA ASP A 27 -17.75 -9.94 4.78
C ASP A 27 -16.56 -10.76 5.27
N LEU A 28 -16.33 -10.80 6.59
CA LEU A 28 -15.28 -11.63 7.17
C LEU A 28 -15.50 -13.13 6.83
N ALA A 29 -16.76 -13.59 6.81
CA ALA A 29 -17.14 -14.96 6.47
C ALA A 29 -16.84 -15.34 5.01
N LYS A 30 -16.59 -14.38 4.11
CA LYS A 30 -16.17 -14.67 2.72
C LYS A 30 -14.72 -15.14 2.63
N ILE A 31 -13.91 -14.88 3.65
CA ILE A 31 -12.51 -15.31 3.72
C ILE A 31 -12.47 -16.73 4.30
N PRO A 32 -11.83 -17.71 3.62
CA PRO A 32 -11.62 -19.05 4.15
C PRO A 32 -10.93 -19.02 5.52
N LEU A 33 -11.40 -19.86 6.43
CA LEU A 33 -10.89 -19.93 7.79
C LEU A 33 -9.39 -20.23 7.82
N GLU A 34 -8.92 -21.09 6.92
CA GLU A 34 -7.52 -21.49 6.81
C GLU A 34 -6.61 -20.29 6.52
N GLU A 35 -7.07 -19.30 5.76
CA GLU A 35 -6.29 -18.08 5.49
C GLU A 35 -6.22 -17.17 6.73
N ILE A 36 -7.32 -17.05 7.48
CA ILE A 36 -7.34 -16.31 8.75
C ILE A 36 -6.43 -17.00 9.78
N GLU A 37 -6.46 -18.33 9.86
CA GLU A 37 -5.60 -19.11 10.75
C GLU A 37 -4.13 -18.99 10.36
N PHE A 38 -3.80 -19.05 9.07
CA PHE A 38 -2.45 -18.81 8.57
C PHE A 38 -1.92 -17.44 9.02
N LEU A 39 -2.73 -16.38 8.87
CA LEU A 39 -2.35 -15.05 9.35
C LEU A 39 -2.11 -15.04 10.86
N LYS A 40 -2.99 -15.66 11.65
CA LYS A 40 -2.86 -15.74 13.13
C LYS A 40 -1.62 -16.53 13.57
N GLU A 41 -1.26 -17.57 12.83
CA GLU A 41 -0.08 -18.38 13.13
C GLU A 41 1.22 -17.63 12.81
N LYS A 42 1.25 -16.92 11.67
CA LYS A 42 2.45 -16.26 11.17
C LYS A 42 2.61 -14.82 11.63
N CYS A 43 1.61 -14.22 12.28
CA CYS A 43 1.70 -12.83 12.73
C CYS A 43 2.75 -12.64 13.83
N ASP A 44 3.23 -11.40 13.93
CA ASP A 44 4.09 -10.99 15.04
C ASP A 44 3.22 -10.67 16.24
N LYS A 45 3.34 -11.49 17.30
CA LYS A 45 2.56 -11.36 18.53
C LYS A 45 3.04 -10.21 19.44
N ASN A 46 4.26 -9.71 19.23
CA ASN A 46 4.85 -8.63 20.03
C ASN A 46 4.65 -7.27 19.38
N TYR A 47 4.51 -7.22 18.06
CA TYR A 47 4.14 -6.00 17.35
C TYR A 47 2.69 -5.62 17.64
N LYS A 48 2.45 -4.37 18.01
CA LYS A 48 1.11 -3.83 18.29
C LYS A 48 0.72 -2.85 17.21
N TYR A 49 -0.44 -3.09 16.63
CA TYR A 49 -1.06 -2.23 15.63
C TYR A 49 -2.54 -2.13 15.94
N GLU A 50 -3.06 -0.91 15.94
CA GLU A 50 -4.47 -0.61 16.24
C GLU A 50 -4.97 0.46 15.29
N ILE A 51 -6.18 0.27 14.79
CA ILE A 51 -6.87 1.24 13.94
C ILE A 51 -7.65 2.20 14.81
N LYS A 52 -7.57 3.48 14.48
CA LYS A 52 -8.34 4.52 15.16
C LYS A 52 -9.67 4.74 14.46
N ALA A 53 -10.79 4.48 15.12
CA ALA A 53 -12.13 4.52 14.52
C ALA A 53 -12.53 5.90 13.95
N ASP A 54 -11.94 6.98 14.47
CA ASP A 54 -12.14 8.37 14.05
C ASP A 54 -11.28 8.76 12.82
N ILE A 55 -10.32 7.93 12.43
CA ILE A 55 -9.42 8.20 11.32
C ILE A 55 -9.84 7.35 10.10
N PRO A 56 -10.07 7.97 8.93
CA PRO A 56 -10.31 7.24 7.68
C PRO A 56 -9.18 6.26 7.38
N ILE A 57 -9.49 5.08 6.83
CA ILE A 57 -8.45 4.06 6.57
C ILE A 57 -7.31 4.57 5.67
N GLU A 58 -7.61 5.55 4.81
CA GLU A 58 -6.67 6.24 3.92
C GLU A 58 -5.52 6.90 4.69
N GLU A 59 -5.84 7.37 5.91
CA GLU A 59 -4.97 8.14 6.79
C GLU A 59 -4.41 7.26 7.91
N GLN A 60 -4.84 6.00 8.00
CA GLN A 60 -4.21 5.02 8.89
C GLN A 60 -2.82 4.69 8.38
N ASN A 61 -1.90 4.53 9.32
CA ASN A 61 -0.52 4.17 9.01
C ASN A 61 -0.42 2.66 8.68
N ILE A 62 -0.94 2.23 7.54
CA ILE A 62 -0.90 0.83 7.09
C ILE A 62 0.38 0.62 6.28
N SER A 63 1.17 -0.38 6.65
CA SER A 63 2.38 -0.72 5.92
C SER A 63 2.08 -1.12 4.48
N ARG A 64 3.04 -0.90 3.58
CA ARG A 64 2.93 -1.32 2.17
C ARG A 64 2.72 -2.82 2.04
N LYS A 65 3.33 -3.62 2.94
CA LYS A 65 3.18 -5.08 2.95
C LYS A 65 1.76 -5.48 3.34
N ALA A 66 1.20 -4.90 4.40
CA ALA A 66 -0.18 -5.17 4.80
C ALA A 66 -1.16 -4.71 3.72
N ASN A 67 -0.94 -3.53 3.14
CA ASN A 67 -1.75 -3.02 2.04
C ASN A 67 -1.76 -3.97 0.83
N ALA A 68 -0.60 -4.50 0.43
CA ALA A 68 -0.53 -5.48 -0.67
C ALA A 68 -1.40 -6.72 -0.39
N ILE A 69 -1.38 -7.23 0.84
CA ILE A 69 -2.21 -8.38 1.25
C ILE A 69 -3.70 -8.03 1.20
N LEU A 70 -4.09 -6.86 1.71
CA LEU A 70 -5.48 -6.39 1.68
C LEU A 70 -5.99 -6.22 0.25
N ILE A 71 -5.16 -5.74 -0.69
CA ILE A 71 -5.52 -5.64 -2.11
C ILE A 71 -5.79 -7.03 -2.70
N VAL A 72 -4.96 -8.02 -2.36
CA VAL A 72 -5.17 -9.42 -2.78
C VAL A 72 -6.50 -9.95 -2.23
N TYR A 73 -6.76 -9.74 -0.95
CA TYR A 73 -8.01 -10.18 -0.31
C TYR A 73 -9.22 -9.48 -0.91
N PHE A 74 -9.14 -8.16 -1.11
CA PHE A 74 -10.15 -7.37 -1.82
C PHE A 74 -10.48 -7.98 -3.18
N LYS A 75 -9.46 -8.22 -4.01
CA LYS A 75 -9.63 -8.79 -5.35
C LYS A 75 -10.24 -10.20 -5.31
N LYS A 76 -9.87 -11.01 -4.32
CA LYS A 76 -10.26 -12.42 -4.22
C LYS A 76 -11.67 -12.62 -3.69
N TYR A 77 -12.05 -11.90 -2.63
CA TYR A 77 -13.27 -12.19 -1.85
C TYR A 77 -14.37 -11.14 -1.95
N PHE A 78 -14.01 -9.89 -2.26
CA PHE A 78 -14.92 -8.76 -2.12
C PHE A 78 -15.26 -8.09 -3.46
N ALA A 79 -14.33 -8.12 -4.42
CA ALA A 79 -14.46 -7.40 -5.67
C ALA A 79 -15.38 -8.10 -6.68
N THR A 80 -16.31 -7.33 -7.24
CA THR A 80 -17.03 -7.67 -8.47
C THR A 80 -16.09 -7.67 -9.67
N GLU A 81 -16.51 -8.29 -10.77
CA GLU A 81 -15.67 -8.37 -11.99
C GLU A 81 -15.29 -6.99 -12.53
N LEU A 82 -16.23 -6.04 -12.55
CA LEU A 82 -15.96 -4.66 -12.93
C LEU A 82 -14.95 -3.98 -11.98
N GLN A 83 -14.99 -4.28 -10.68
CA GLN A 83 -14.01 -3.77 -9.72
C GLN A 83 -12.62 -4.38 -9.94
N LYS A 84 -12.53 -5.67 -10.25
CA LYS A 84 -11.26 -6.33 -10.57
C LYS A 84 -10.61 -5.69 -11.79
N GLN A 85 -11.38 -5.48 -12.87
CA GLN A 85 -10.89 -4.81 -14.08
C GLN A 85 -10.37 -3.40 -13.79
N LYS A 86 -11.10 -2.61 -13.00
CA LYS A 86 -10.67 -1.27 -12.57
C LYS A 86 -9.39 -1.32 -11.74
N LEU A 87 -9.31 -2.26 -10.80
CA LEU A 87 -8.12 -2.46 -9.97
C LEU A 87 -6.90 -2.80 -10.81
N ASP A 88 -7.05 -3.67 -11.81
CA ASP A 88 -5.94 -4.08 -12.70
C ASP A 88 -5.41 -2.90 -13.54
N ILE A 89 -6.30 -2.04 -14.03
CA ILE A 89 -5.91 -0.79 -14.72
C ILE A 89 -5.13 0.13 -13.78
N ILE A 90 -5.60 0.30 -12.54
CA ILE A 90 -4.94 1.16 -11.55
C ILE A 90 -3.55 0.62 -11.22
N LEU A 91 -3.42 -0.68 -10.94
CA LEU A 91 -2.14 -1.31 -10.62
C LEU A 91 -1.15 -1.19 -11.80
N LYS A 92 -1.63 -1.39 -13.04
CA LYS A 92 -0.82 -1.22 -14.25
C LYS A 92 -0.31 0.22 -14.39
N ASN A 93 -1.18 1.21 -14.22
CA ASN A 93 -0.80 2.62 -14.33
C ASN A 93 0.19 3.05 -13.23
N ASN A 94 -0.01 2.57 -12.00
CA ASN A 94 0.92 2.82 -10.90
C ASN A 94 2.31 2.24 -11.19
N GLN A 95 2.36 1.02 -11.74
CA GLN A 95 3.61 0.38 -12.14
C GLN A 95 4.32 1.17 -13.24
N LEU A 96 3.60 1.61 -14.27
CA LEU A 96 4.15 2.46 -15.34
C LEU A 96 4.72 3.78 -14.79
N ALA A 97 4.02 4.44 -13.87
CA ALA A 97 4.50 5.68 -13.25
C ALA A 97 5.78 5.45 -12.42
N ILE A 98 5.87 4.33 -11.68
CA ILE A 98 7.09 3.97 -10.94
C ILE A 98 8.25 3.71 -11.91
N GLU A 99 8.00 3.04 -13.04
CA GLU A 99 9.02 2.79 -14.06
C GLU A 99 9.48 4.07 -14.75
N GLU A 100 8.56 4.99 -15.04
CA GLU A 100 8.86 6.31 -15.59
C GLU A 100 9.74 7.11 -14.62
N GLN A 101 9.37 7.18 -13.34
CA GLN A 101 10.21 7.81 -12.30
C GLN A 101 11.61 7.17 -12.20
N LYS A 102 11.70 5.83 -12.32
CA LYS A 102 12.99 5.14 -12.36
C LYS A 102 13.79 5.50 -13.61
N ARG A 103 13.15 5.59 -14.78
CA ARG A 103 13.77 6.01 -16.04
C ARG A 103 14.22 7.47 -15.97
N GLU A 104 13.45 8.36 -15.37
CA GLU A 104 13.86 9.75 -15.17
C GLU A 104 15.08 9.84 -14.24
N LYS A 105 15.09 9.08 -13.15
CA LYS A 105 16.16 9.13 -12.15
C LYS A 105 17.46 8.43 -12.58
N TYR A 106 17.35 7.31 -13.29
CA TYR A 106 18.47 6.41 -13.61
C TYR A 106 18.61 6.12 -15.10
N GLY A 107 17.83 6.78 -15.95
CA GLY A 107 17.92 6.65 -17.40
C GLY A 107 19.29 7.04 -17.88
N VAL A 108 19.84 6.24 -18.78
CA VAL A 108 21.18 6.42 -19.35
C VAL A 108 21.35 7.83 -19.92
N ASP A 109 20.34 8.34 -20.62
CA ASP A 109 20.33 9.70 -21.16
C ASP A 109 20.42 10.79 -20.08
N ASN A 110 19.74 10.61 -18.94
CA ASN A 110 19.77 11.55 -17.80
C ASN A 110 21.05 11.42 -16.97
N LEU A 111 21.65 10.23 -16.89
CA LEU A 111 22.95 10.00 -16.26
C LEU A 111 24.08 10.67 -17.06
N PHE A 112 24.02 10.65 -18.38
CA PHE A 112 25.00 11.34 -19.24
C PHE A 112 24.82 12.85 -19.26
N GLN A 113 23.59 13.36 -19.15
CA GLN A 113 23.34 14.80 -18.99
C GLN A 113 23.82 15.31 -17.63
N LYS A 114 23.63 14.55 -16.53
CA LYS A 114 24.15 14.93 -15.21
C LYS A 114 25.68 14.93 -15.14
N ARG A 115 26.36 13.99 -15.81
CA ARG A 115 27.83 13.99 -15.88
C ARG A 115 28.41 15.24 -16.54
N LYS A 116 27.72 15.84 -17.52
CA LYS A 116 28.15 17.13 -18.11
C LYS A 116 28.01 18.32 -17.15
N ILE A 117 27.17 18.22 -16.11
CA ILE A 117 26.92 19.30 -15.13
C ILE A 117 27.76 19.08 -13.86
N GLU A 118 28.04 17.83 -13.48
CA GLU A 118 28.86 17.49 -12.29
C GLU A 118 30.36 17.79 -12.47
N GLU A 119 30.88 17.84 -13.70
CA GLU A 119 32.27 18.27 -13.94
C GLU A 119 32.54 19.73 -13.54
N GLU A 120 31.50 20.56 -13.33
CA GLU A 120 31.64 21.97 -12.90
C GLU A 120 31.43 22.22 -11.39
N LYS A 121 30.96 21.24 -10.59
CA LYS A 121 30.60 21.47 -9.17
C LYS A 121 31.06 20.35 -8.25
N ASN A 122 32.37 20.20 -8.10
CA ASN A 122 32.90 19.48 -6.95
C ASN A 122 32.59 20.25 -5.65
N ASN A 123 32.13 19.50 -4.63
CA ASN A 123 31.82 19.87 -3.24
C ASN A 123 30.40 20.38 -2.93
N LYS A 124 29.46 19.43 -2.77
CA LYS A 124 28.58 19.35 -1.58
C LYS A 124 27.78 18.04 -1.60
N GLN A 125 27.84 17.29 -0.50
CA GLN A 125 26.91 16.20 -0.22
C GLN A 125 25.50 16.77 -0.12
N GLU A 126 24.72 16.60 -1.18
CA GLU A 126 23.35 17.11 -1.27
C GLU A 126 22.38 15.99 -0.89
N TYR A 127 21.86 16.08 0.34
CA TYR A 127 20.78 15.24 0.83
C TYR A 127 19.49 15.71 0.13
N LEU A 128 19.03 14.97 -0.88
CA LEU A 128 17.85 15.30 -1.68
C LEU A 128 16.56 14.92 -0.92
N GLU A 129 15.81 15.93 -0.46
CA GLU A 129 14.46 15.77 0.07
C GLU A 129 13.49 15.31 -1.03
N ILE A 130 12.76 14.22 -0.77
CA ILE A 130 11.78 13.65 -1.70
C ILE A 130 10.37 13.95 -1.21
N ILE A 131 9.58 14.50 -2.14
CA ILE A 131 8.19 14.91 -2.00
C ILE A 131 7.31 13.71 -1.63
N GLU A 132 6.46 13.90 -0.63
CA GLU A 132 5.47 12.96 -0.11
C GLU A 132 4.40 12.62 -1.16
N TYR A 133 4.27 11.35 -1.54
CA TYR A 133 3.16 10.89 -2.38
C TYR A 133 1.98 10.47 -1.49
N LYS A 134 0.92 11.28 -1.48
CA LYS A 134 -0.34 10.95 -0.79
C LYS A 134 -1.18 9.99 -1.64
N PRO A 135 -1.48 8.77 -1.18
CA PRO A 135 -2.29 7.84 -1.95
C PRO A 135 -3.76 8.27 -1.96
N THR A 136 -4.16 8.99 -3.01
CA THR A 136 -5.56 9.43 -3.27
C THR A 136 -6.49 8.27 -3.68
N ILE A 137 -5.97 7.04 -3.77
CA ILE A 137 -6.62 5.87 -4.39
C ILE A 137 -7.57 5.15 -3.42
N PHE A 138 -7.28 5.15 -2.12
CA PHE A 138 -8.10 4.48 -1.11
C PHE A 138 -9.47 5.11 -0.94
N LYS A 139 -9.58 6.44 -1.12
CA LYS A 139 -10.85 7.19 -1.06
C LYS A 139 -11.95 6.52 -1.89
N ARG A 140 -11.64 6.04 -3.09
CA ARG A 140 -12.64 5.43 -3.99
C ARG A 140 -13.02 3.99 -3.66
N ILE A 141 -12.11 3.21 -3.04
CA ILE A 141 -12.38 1.82 -2.67
C ILE A 141 -13.18 1.78 -1.36
N LEU A 142 -12.91 2.70 -0.43
CA LEU A 142 -13.64 2.81 0.82
C LEU A 142 -14.89 3.66 0.79
N ASP A 143 -15.02 4.63 -0.11
CA ASP A 143 -16.32 5.28 -0.33
C ASP A 143 -17.39 4.24 -0.76
N ARG A 144 -16.98 3.15 -1.41
CA ARG A 144 -17.85 1.99 -1.64
C ARG A 144 -18.10 1.18 -0.37
N ILE A 145 -17.08 0.93 0.46
CA ILE A 145 -17.27 0.25 1.76
C ILE A 145 -18.21 1.06 2.66
N LYS A 146 -18.09 2.39 2.74
CA LYS A 146 -19.03 3.28 3.43
C LYS A 146 -20.47 3.21 2.89
N SER A 147 -20.66 2.95 1.60
CA SER A 147 -22.01 2.76 1.03
C SER A 147 -22.68 1.46 1.48
N PHE A 148 -21.92 0.46 1.94
CA PHE A 148 -22.47 -0.77 2.55
C PHE A 148 -22.87 -0.58 4.01
N PHE A 149 -22.32 0.42 4.71
CA PHE A 149 -22.67 0.77 6.10
C PHE A 149 -23.78 1.83 6.21
N LYS A 150 -24.41 2.20 5.10
CA LYS A 150 -25.59 3.06 5.10
C LYS A 150 -26.86 2.24 4.89
N HIS A 151 -27.08 1.31 5.80
CA HIS A 151 -28.39 0.78 6.17
C HIS A 151 -28.41 0.42 7.65
#